data_AF-E9D4D9-F1
#
_entry.id   AF-E9D4D9-F1
#
_cell.length_a   1.000
_cell.length_b   1.000
_cell.length_c   1.000
_cell.angle_alpha   90.00
_cell.angle_beta   90.00
_cell.angle_gamma   90.00
#
_symmetry.space_group_name_H-M   'P 1'
#
loop_
_entity.id
_entity.type
_entity.pdbx_description
1 polymer ?
#
loop_
_entity_poly.entity_id
_entity_poly.type
_entity_poly.pdbx_seq_one_letter_code
_entity_poly.pdbx_strand_id
1 'polypeptide(L)'
;MTKHFALISHATVKRKWSRGQEPRNRSLHAVASRAHSQWHISVSFEGSLYSDGVNRARVEKRRQDLEDLCRCLDFGRLRLLDDTVTQVFIRRENDATLPSHEYNIAVTDRRPLPLKRSLRSDSEYTPVFTRLWFCIREDPFHVRFPLYRSAIDIPTIDLLEIRRTCELSPGVHKVHLEGDKLELLYVYKEVDSRLYIPRDSQVLEQELQNLQLFHGEEGIVQIIAAVISKNPYQTTPGTDSSNQTVLQGILLEYHPKGTLFDALQGTSPKPWVKWALQIAHGLACLHQSAVTHGSKTVKCCH
;
A
#
# COMPACT_ATOMS: atom_id res chain seq x y z
N MET A 1 -21.79 -8.80 -25.04
CA MET A 1 -21.50 -7.89 -23.91
C MET A 1 -20.01 -7.67 -23.80
N THR A 2 -19.57 -6.45 -24.13
CA THR A 2 -18.17 -6.05 -24.21
C THR A 2 -17.62 -5.83 -22.79
N LYS A 3 -16.68 -6.67 -22.35
CA LYS A 3 -16.01 -6.53 -21.04
C LYS A 3 -15.01 -5.36 -21.13
N HIS A 4 -15.21 -4.30 -20.35
CA HIS A 4 -14.22 -3.24 -20.20
C HIS A 4 -13.22 -3.61 -19.10
N PHE A 5 -11.93 -3.54 -19.43
CA PHE A 5 -10.82 -3.69 -18.51
C PHE A 5 -10.10 -2.35 -18.45
N ALA A 6 -10.06 -1.72 -17.28
CA ALA A 6 -9.23 -0.54 -17.06
C ALA A 6 -7.87 -1.02 -16.53
N LEU A 7 -6.81 -0.75 -17.30
CA LEU A 7 -5.43 -0.92 -16.86
C LEU A 7 -5.01 0.39 -16.19
N ILE A 8 -4.78 0.36 -14.87
CA ILE A 8 -4.26 1.50 -14.12
C ILE A 8 -2.79 1.18 -13.82
N SER A 9 -1.88 1.91 -14.45
CA SER A 9 -0.45 1.71 -14.22
C SER A 9 0.04 2.56 -13.07
N HIS A 10 0.45 1.94 -11.97
CA HIS A 10 1.27 2.59 -10.95
C HIS A 10 2.75 2.29 -11.17
N ALA A 11 3.59 3.32 -10.99
CA ALA A 11 5.04 3.22 -11.16
C ALA A 11 5.65 2.45 -9.99
N THR A 12 6.15 1.25 -10.25
CA THR A 12 6.96 0.47 -9.30
C THR A 12 8.27 1.20 -9.00
N VAL A 13 8.70 1.21 -7.74
CA VAL A 13 9.99 1.76 -7.28
C VAL A 13 11.14 1.23 -8.14
N LYS A 14 11.86 2.14 -8.80
CA LYS A 14 12.98 1.82 -9.70
C LYS A 14 14.18 1.30 -8.90
N ARG A 15 14.39 -0.02 -8.85
CA ARG A 15 15.75 -0.55 -8.68
C ARG A 15 16.57 -0.17 -9.92
N LYS A 16 17.76 0.37 -9.72
CA LYS A 16 18.65 0.85 -10.79
C LYS A 16 19.30 -0.37 -11.45
N TRP A 17 18.74 -0.83 -12.56
CA TRP A 17 19.27 -1.95 -13.35
C TRP A 17 20.38 -1.49 -14.30
N SER A 18 21.41 -2.32 -14.46
CA SER A 18 22.45 -2.14 -15.48
C SER A 18 21.82 -2.13 -16.88
N ARG A 19 22.27 -1.23 -17.77
CA ARG A 19 21.80 -1.18 -19.17
C ARG A 19 21.97 -2.57 -19.82
N GLY A 20 20.91 -3.08 -20.45
CA GLY A 20 20.91 -4.38 -21.13
C GLY A 20 20.50 -5.59 -20.29
N GLN A 21 20.26 -5.44 -18.98
CA GLN A 21 19.70 -6.53 -18.16
C GLN A 21 18.16 -6.60 -18.22
N GLU A 22 17.62 -7.81 -18.33
CA GLU A 22 16.19 -8.06 -18.17
C GLU A 22 15.83 -7.94 -16.69
N PRO A 23 14.84 -7.09 -16.30
CA PRO A 23 14.38 -7.08 -14.94
C PRO A 23 13.75 -8.45 -14.67
N ARG A 24 14.29 -9.15 -13.67
CA ARG A 24 13.84 -10.49 -13.27
C ARG A 24 12.39 -10.53 -12.82
N ASN A 25 11.79 -9.39 -12.52
CA ASN A 25 10.38 -9.28 -12.18
C ASN A 25 9.77 -8.10 -12.95
N ARG A 26 8.58 -8.32 -13.49
CA ARG A 26 7.73 -7.31 -14.11
C ARG A 26 6.32 -7.48 -13.56
N SER A 27 5.73 -6.43 -13.00
CA SER A 27 4.35 -6.47 -12.50
C SER A 27 3.48 -5.40 -13.15
N LEU A 28 2.19 -5.71 -13.30
CA LEU A 28 1.15 -4.78 -13.72
C LEU A 28 -0.07 -4.93 -12.82
N HIS A 29 -0.63 -3.81 -12.42
CA HIS A 29 -1.91 -3.79 -11.72
C HIS A 29 -3.06 -3.62 -12.72
N ALA A 30 -4.14 -4.34 -12.47
CA ALA A 30 -5.35 -4.30 -13.28
C ALA A 30 -6.57 -4.48 -12.38
N VAL A 31 -7.71 -3.96 -12.82
CA VAL A 31 -9.01 -4.27 -12.22
C VAL A 31 -9.78 -5.14 -13.20
N ALA A 32 -10.17 -6.34 -12.77
CA ALA A 32 -11.09 -7.18 -13.54
C ALA A 32 -12.51 -6.95 -13.04
N SER A 33 -13.43 -6.66 -13.94
CA SER A 33 -14.85 -6.48 -13.59
C SER A 33 -15.69 -7.59 -14.22
N ARG A 34 -16.61 -8.16 -13.43
CA ARG A 34 -17.60 -9.13 -13.89
C ARG A 34 -18.92 -8.86 -13.19
N ALA A 35 -19.96 -8.56 -13.98
CA ALA A 35 -21.26 -8.15 -13.46
C ALA A 35 -21.11 -6.98 -12.47
N HIS A 36 -21.55 -7.14 -11.23
CA HIS A 36 -21.50 -6.13 -10.17
C HIS A 36 -20.25 -6.21 -9.30
N SER A 37 -19.31 -7.10 -9.64
CA SER A 37 -18.10 -7.34 -8.85
C SER A 37 -16.84 -6.88 -9.58
N GLN A 38 -15.86 -6.39 -8.81
CA GLN A 38 -14.58 -5.90 -9.27
C GLN A 38 -13.46 -6.51 -8.43
N TRP A 39 -12.45 -7.10 -9.06
CA TRP A 39 -11.30 -7.69 -8.39
C TRP A 39 -10.05 -6.88 -8.70
N HIS A 40 -9.25 -6.61 -7.68
CA HIS A 40 -7.92 -6.03 -7.83
C HIS A 40 -6.92 -7.14 -8.14
N ILE A 41 -6.14 -6.95 -9.20
CA ILE A 41 -5.23 -7.97 -9.71
C ILE A 41 -3.83 -7.38 -9.91
N SER A 42 -2.82 -8.14 -9.53
CA SER A 42 -1.41 -7.91 -9.82
C SER A 42 -0.90 -9.03 -10.71
N VAL A 43 -0.66 -8.77 -11.99
CA VAL A 43 -0.07 -9.76 -12.90
C VAL A 43 1.43 -9.59 -12.88
N SER A 44 2.15 -10.60 -12.39
CA SER A 44 3.59 -10.55 -12.22
C SER A 44 4.27 -11.64 -13.04
N PHE A 45 5.26 -11.28 -13.85
CA PHE A 45 6.15 -12.22 -14.52
C PHE A 45 7.49 -12.25 -13.77
N GLU A 46 7.92 -13.42 -13.31
CA GLU A 46 9.27 -13.62 -12.76
C GLU A 46 10.11 -14.51 -13.68
N GLY A 47 11.36 -14.13 -13.85
CA GLY A 47 12.36 -14.90 -14.55
C GLY A 47 12.80 -14.30 -15.87
N SER A 48 13.30 -15.15 -16.75
CA SER A 48 13.75 -14.78 -18.10
C SER A 48 12.86 -15.41 -19.16
N LEU A 49 12.43 -14.61 -20.14
CA LEU A 49 11.71 -15.14 -21.31
C LEU A 49 12.63 -15.97 -22.21
N TYR A 50 13.91 -15.62 -22.28
CA TYR A 50 14.90 -16.25 -23.15
C TYR A 50 15.99 -16.99 -22.36
N SER A 51 16.79 -17.84 -23.01
CA SER A 51 18.09 -18.25 -22.47
C SER A 51 19.06 -17.07 -22.48
N ASP A 52 20.04 -17.07 -21.57
CA ASP A 52 21.04 -16.00 -21.53
C ASP A 52 21.72 -15.83 -22.91
N GLY A 53 21.86 -14.58 -23.37
CA GLY A 53 22.52 -14.23 -24.65
C GLY A 53 21.61 -13.73 -25.79
N VAL A 54 20.29 -13.63 -25.60
CA VAL A 54 19.37 -13.06 -26.61
C VAL A 54 19.29 -11.53 -26.50
N ASN A 55 19.24 -10.83 -27.64
CA ASN A 55 18.95 -9.40 -27.70
C ASN A 55 17.57 -9.09 -27.10
N ARG A 56 17.58 -8.48 -25.93
CA ARG A 56 16.37 -8.16 -25.15
C ARG A 56 15.63 -6.97 -25.76
N ALA A 57 14.29 -7.01 -25.79
CA ALA A 57 13.54 -5.85 -26.24
C ALA A 57 13.73 -4.63 -25.33
N ARG A 58 13.41 -3.45 -25.87
CA ARG A 58 13.39 -2.20 -25.09
C ARG A 58 12.37 -2.28 -23.95
N VAL A 59 12.58 -1.51 -22.88
CA VAL A 59 11.73 -1.55 -21.67
C VAL A 59 10.26 -1.26 -22.01
N GLU A 60 10.04 -0.34 -22.95
CA GLU A 60 8.72 0.07 -23.42
C GLU A 60 8.00 -1.07 -24.15
N LYS A 61 8.71 -1.77 -25.05
CA LYS A 61 8.16 -2.95 -25.74
C LYS A 61 7.83 -4.07 -24.76
N ARG A 62 8.73 -4.34 -23.80
CA ARG A 62 8.52 -5.33 -22.74
C ARG A 62 7.26 -5.07 -21.91
N ARG A 63 7.02 -3.80 -21.59
CA ARG A 63 5.82 -3.37 -20.87
C ARG A 63 4.57 -3.55 -21.74
N GLN A 64 4.62 -3.10 -23.00
CA GLN A 64 3.52 -3.25 -23.94
C GLN A 64 3.15 -4.73 -24.15
N ASP A 65 4.14 -5.60 -24.28
CA ASP A 65 3.94 -7.04 -24.46
C ASP A 65 3.31 -7.69 -23.22
N LEU A 66 3.67 -7.25 -22.00
CA LEU A 66 3.04 -7.71 -20.77
C LEU A 66 1.61 -7.19 -20.61
N GLU A 67 1.35 -5.93 -21.00
CA GLU A 67 -0.01 -5.37 -21.06
C GLU A 67 -0.86 -6.14 -22.07
N ASP A 68 -0.32 -6.47 -23.24
CA ASP A 68 -0.98 -7.26 -24.27
C ASP A 68 -1.27 -8.68 -23.79
N LEU A 69 -0.34 -9.33 -23.08
CA LEU A 69 -0.57 -10.60 -22.40
C LEU A 69 -1.74 -10.50 -21.41
N CYS A 70 -1.76 -9.47 -20.55
CA CYS A 70 -2.86 -9.24 -19.61
C CYS A 70 -4.21 -9.05 -20.31
N ARG A 71 -4.24 -8.32 -21.43
CA ARG A 71 -5.45 -8.16 -22.26
C ARG A 71 -5.93 -9.48 -22.85
N CYS A 72 -5.03 -10.44 -23.10
CA CYS A 72 -5.34 -11.75 -23.68
C CYS A 72 -5.74 -12.81 -22.64
N LEU A 73 -5.43 -12.61 -21.35
CA LEU A 73 -5.83 -13.51 -20.27
C LEU A 73 -7.36 -13.57 -20.09
N ASP A 74 -7.86 -14.78 -19.84
CA ASP A 74 -9.24 -15.03 -19.42
C ASP A 74 -9.35 -15.03 -17.90
N PHE A 75 -9.45 -13.84 -17.31
CA PHE A 75 -9.69 -13.67 -15.87
C PHE A 75 -10.98 -14.35 -15.38
N GLY A 76 -11.94 -14.66 -16.27
CA GLY A 76 -13.17 -15.38 -15.89
C GLY A 76 -12.95 -16.86 -15.56
N ARG A 77 -11.81 -17.43 -15.98
CA ARG A 77 -11.39 -18.81 -15.67
C ARG A 77 -10.42 -18.88 -14.49
N LEU A 78 -9.98 -17.72 -13.99
CA LEU A 78 -9.11 -17.64 -12.83
C LEU A 78 -9.96 -17.61 -11.56
N ARG A 79 -9.52 -18.30 -10.51
CA ARG A 79 -10.10 -18.21 -9.17
C ARG A 79 -9.55 -16.97 -8.49
N LEU A 80 -10.11 -15.81 -8.82
CA LEU A 80 -9.73 -14.54 -8.20
C LEU A 80 -10.15 -14.54 -6.73
N LEU A 81 -9.36 -13.88 -5.88
CA LEU A 81 -9.58 -13.77 -4.44
C LEU A 81 -10.39 -12.51 -4.16
N ASP A 82 -11.41 -12.64 -3.32
CA ASP A 82 -12.29 -11.54 -2.94
C ASP A 82 -11.63 -10.64 -1.87
N ASP A 83 -11.99 -9.36 -1.89
CA ASP A 83 -11.66 -8.33 -0.90
C ASP A 83 -10.16 -8.12 -0.64
N THR A 84 -9.32 -8.49 -1.61
CA THR A 84 -7.86 -8.36 -1.58
C THR A 84 -7.29 -8.14 -2.99
N VAL A 85 -5.97 -8.02 -3.11
CA VAL A 85 -5.28 -8.02 -4.39
C VAL A 85 -4.86 -9.44 -4.76
N THR A 86 -5.45 -9.98 -5.82
CA THR A 86 -5.05 -11.27 -6.37
C THR A 86 -3.78 -11.12 -7.21
N GLN A 87 -2.70 -11.81 -6.84
CA GLN A 87 -1.54 -11.93 -7.71
C GLN A 87 -1.65 -13.13 -8.65
N VAL A 88 -1.60 -12.85 -9.96
CA VAL A 88 -1.39 -13.86 -11.00
C VAL A 88 0.10 -13.89 -11.30
N PHE A 89 0.77 -14.89 -10.74
CA PHE A 89 2.21 -15.02 -10.84
C PHE A 89 2.57 -15.98 -11.97
N ILE A 90 3.26 -15.47 -12.99
CA ILE A 90 3.59 -16.13 -14.24
C ILE A 90 5.09 -16.42 -14.28
N ARG A 91 5.45 -17.65 -14.65
CA ARG A 91 6.84 -18.06 -14.87
C ARG A 91 6.94 -18.98 -16.07
N ARG A 92 8.15 -19.06 -16.63
CA ARG A 92 8.48 -20.04 -17.66
C ARG A 92 8.87 -21.37 -17.01
N GLU A 93 8.46 -22.47 -17.62
CA GLU A 93 8.89 -23.81 -17.26
C GLU A 93 10.40 -23.99 -17.51
N ASN A 94 11.07 -24.66 -16.55
CA ASN A 94 12.52 -24.89 -16.54
C ASN A 94 13.34 -23.60 -16.64
N ASP A 95 12.83 -22.50 -16.07
CA ASP A 95 13.64 -21.32 -15.86
C ASP A 95 14.62 -21.55 -14.70
N ALA A 96 15.92 -21.53 -15.02
CA ALA A 96 17.01 -21.68 -14.05
C ALA A 96 17.28 -20.40 -13.24
N THR A 97 16.55 -19.30 -13.52
CA THR A 97 16.66 -18.06 -12.75
C THR A 97 16.24 -18.32 -11.31
N LEU A 98 17.21 -18.21 -10.38
CA LEU A 98 16.97 -18.32 -8.93
C LEU A 98 15.76 -17.43 -8.55
N PRO A 99 14.77 -17.96 -7.82
CA PRO A 99 13.70 -17.14 -7.26
C PRO A 99 14.33 -15.97 -6.52
N SER A 100 13.82 -14.76 -6.71
CA SER A 100 14.29 -13.68 -5.85
C SER A 100 13.90 -14.01 -4.41
N HIS A 101 14.77 -13.70 -3.45
CA HIS A 101 14.56 -14.01 -2.01
C HIS A 101 13.24 -13.45 -1.45
N GLU A 102 12.63 -12.50 -2.17
CA GLU A 102 11.29 -11.93 -1.93
C GLU A 102 10.12 -12.90 -2.22
N TYR A 103 10.36 -13.99 -2.96
CA TYR A 103 9.35 -14.93 -3.44
C TYR A 103 9.74 -16.39 -3.19
N ASN A 104 10.11 -16.76 -1.96
CA ASN A 104 10.14 -18.17 -1.57
C ASN A 104 8.71 -18.76 -1.66
N ILE A 105 8.31 -19.19 -2.85
CA ILE A 105 7.00 -19.76 -3.13
C ILE A 105 7.17 -21.26 -3.29
N ALA A 106 6.61 -22.02 -2.36
CA ALA A 106 6.26 -23.40 -2.63
C ALA A 106 5.12 -23.40 -3.67
N VAL A 107 5.46 -23.50 -4.94
CA VAL A 107 4.48 -23.53 -6.03
C VAL A 107 3.90 -24.94 -6.10
N THR A 108 2.79 -25.16 -5.41
CA THR A 108 2.10 -26.46 -5.36
C THR A 108 1.14 -26.68 -6.52
N ASP A 109 0.76 -25.62 -7.26
CA ASP A 109 -0.32 -25.69 -8.25
C ASP A 109 0.06 -24.95 -9.55
N ARG A 110 0.78 -25.63 -10.45
CA ARG A 110 1.20 -25.09 -11.76
C ARG A 110 0.11 -25.34 -12.79
N ARG A 111 -0.43 -24.28 -13.40
CA ARG A 111 -1.48 -24.39 -14.42
C ARG A 111 -1.10 -23.62 -15.69
N PRO A 112 -1.51 -24.08 -16.88
CA PRO A 112 -1.27 -23.37 -18.14
C PRO A 112 -2.10 -22.09 -18.20
N LEU A 113 -1.54 -20.99 -18.72
CA LEU A 113 -2.23 -19.69 -18.79
C LEU A 113 -3.52 -19.77 -19.61
N PRO A 114 -4.70 -19.42 -19.05
CA PRO A 114 -5.93 -19.39 -19.81
C PRO A 114 -5.97 -18.11 -20.65
N LEU A 115 -5.93 -18.24 -21.97
CA LEU A 115 -6.13 -17.14 -22.90
C LEU A 115 -7.56 -17.15 -23.45
N LYS A 116 -8.16 -15.96 -23.54
CA LYS A 116 -9.41 -15.71 -24.29
C LYS A 116 -9.15 -15.27 -25.73
N ARG A 117 -7.93 -14.82 -26.03
CA ARG A 117 -7.50 -14.30 -27.33
C ARG A 117 -6.06 -14.74 -27.61
N SER A 118 -5.72 -14.91 -28.87
CA SER A 118 -4.34 -15.19 -29.28
C SER A 118 -3.43 -13.99 -28.98
N LEU A 119 -2.19 -14.28 -28.59
CA LEU A 119 -1.15 -13.27 -28.44
C LEU A 119 -0.77 -12.71 -29.82
N ARG A 120 -0.29 -11.47 -29.83
CA ARG A 120 0.23 -10.86 -31.07
C ARG A 120 1.48 -11.59 -31.52
N SER A 121 1.64 -11.78 -32.82
CA SER A 121 2.81 -12.48 -33.40
C SER A 121 4.14 -11.79 -33.08
N ASP A 122 4.13 -10.49 -32.81
CA ASP A 122 5.31 -9.68 -32.52
C ASP A 122 5.65 -9.55 -31.01
N SER A 123 4.86 -10.18 -30.14
CA SER A 123 5.05 -10.20 -28.69
C SER A 123 6.17 -11.15 -28.25
N GLU A 124 6.99 -10.74 -27.30
CA GLU A 124 8.03 -11.59 -26.69
C GLU A 124 7.47 -12.86 -26.00
N TYR A 125 6.19 -12.87 -25.62
CA TYR A 125 5.55 -14.01 -24.95
C TYR A 125 5.07 -15.10 -25.91
N THR A 126 4.82 -14.76 -27.18
CA THR A 126 4.30 -15.70 -28.20
C THR A 126 5.14 -16.96 -28.39
N PRO A 127 6.49 -16.89 -28.56
CA PRO A 127 7.30 -18.09 -28.79
C PRO A 127 7.41 -19.00 -27.56
N VAL A 128 7.15 -18.49 -26.36
CA VAL A 128 7.33 -19.23 -25.10
C VAL A 128 6.02 -19.54 -24.38
N PHE A 129 4.88 -19.12 -24.94
CA PHE A 129 3.58 -19.18 -24.29
C PHE A 129 3.21 -20.58 -23.79
N THR A 130 3.47 -21.62 -24.58
CA THR A 130 3.17 -23.02 -24.21
C THR A 130 3.97 -23.50 -23.01
N ARG A 131 5.06 -22.81 -22.67
CA ARG A 131 5.92 -23.07 -21.52
C ARG A 131 5.64 -22.12 -20.36
N LEU A 132 4.69 -21.21 -20.48
CA LEU A 132 4.29 -20.33 -19.39
C LEU A 132 3.27 -21.04 -18.52
N TRP A 133 3.53 -21.03 -17.22
CA TRP A 133 2.58 -21.47 -16.22
C TRP A 133 2.30 -20.33 -15.26
N PHE A 134 1.15 -20.41 -14.59
CA PHE A 134 0.76 -19.45 -13.56
C PHE A 134 0.41 -20.16 -12.26
N CYS A 135 0.50 -19.40 -11.17
CA CYS A 135 -0.18 -19.68 -9.91
C CYS A 135 -0.94 -18.43 -9.43
N ILE A 136 -1.95 -18.65 -8.59
CA ILE A 136 -2.74 -17.59 -7.96
C ILE A 136 -2.41 -17.58 -6.48
N ARG A 137 -2.26 -16.37 -5.93
CA ARG A 137 -2.18 -16.13 -4.49
C ARG A 137 -2.64 -14.71 -4.18
N GLU A 138 -2.73 -14.39 -2.90
CA GLU A 138 -2.81 -13.01 -2.46
C GLU A 138 -1.46 -12.32 -2.74
N ASP A 139 -1.50 -11.08 -3.25
CA ASP A 139 -0.29 -10.29 -3.51
C ASP A 139 0.44 -10.05 -2.18
N PRO A 140 1.67 -10.53 -1.99
CA PRO A 140 2.37 -10.34 -0.72
C PRO A 140 2.75 -8.86 -0.46
N PHE A 141 2.66 -7.98 -1.45
CA PHE A 141 3.09 -6.58 -1.36
C PHE A 141 1.95 -5.56 -1.41
N HIS A 142 0.69 -6.00 -1.50
CA HIS A 142 -0.41 -5.06 -1.41
C HIS A 142 -0.53 -4.46 -0.01
N VAL A 143 -1.13 -3.27 0.06
CA VAL A 143 -1.40 -2.60 1.33
C VAL A 143 -2.45 -3.39 2.10
N ARG A 144 -2.17 -3.85 3.31
CA ARG A 144 -3.17 -4.53 4.15
C ARG A 144 -3.78 -3.54 5.13
N PHE A 145 -5.02 -3.15 4.89
CA PHE A 145 -5.71 -2.27 5.82
C PHE A 145 -6.25 -3.10 7.00
N PRO A 146 -5.89 -2.76 8.25
CA PRO A 146 -6.40 -3.51 9.39
C PRO A 146 -7.90 -3.28 9.54
N LEU A 147 -8.63 -4.33 9.92
CA LEU A 147 -10.06 -4.22 10.20
C LEU A 147 -10.25 -3.32 11.41
N TYR A 148 -11.03 -2.26 11.25
CA TYR A 148 -11.35 -1.40 12.36
C TYR A 148 -12.47 -2.03 13.18
N ARG A 149 -12.13 -2.52 14.37
CA ARG A 149 -13.10 -2.93 15.38
C ARG A 149 -13.30 -1.73 16.29
N SER A 150 -14.53 -1.23 16.37
CA SER A 150 -14.88 -0.06 17.19
C SER A 150 -14.19 -0.14 18.54
N ALA A 151 -13.23 0.74 18.77
CA ALA A 151 -12.71 0.97 20.11
C ALA A 151 -13.76 1.82 20.84
N ILE A 152 -14.04 1.50 22.10
CA ILE A 152 -15.14 2.14 22.86
C ILE A 152 -14.88 3.65 23.04
N ASP A 153 -13.61 4.08 23.01
CA ASP A 153 -13.21 5.40 23.49
C ASP A 153 -12.64 6.35 22.41
N ILE A 154 -12.67 5.99 21.12
CA ILE A 154 -12.18 6.87 20.05
C ILE A 154 -13.25 7.17 19.00
N PRO A 155 -13.50 8.46 18.70
CA PRO A 155 -14.34 8.84 17.57
C PRO A 155 -13.82 8.29 16.25
N THR A 156 -14.72 7.96 15.34
CA THR A 156 -14.38 7.57 13.96
C THR A 156 -14.81 8.66 13.00
N ILE A 157 -13.99 8.90 11.98
CA ILE A 157 -14.30 9.80 10.86
C ILE A 157 -14.16 9.02 9.56
N ASP A 158 -15.14 9.16 8.66
CA ASP A 158 -15.03 8.56 7.33
C ASP A 158 -13.98 9.32 6.51
N LEU A 159 -13.14 8.58 5.78
CA LEU A 159 -12.10 9.15 4.92
C LEU A 159 -12.66 10.19 3.92
N LEU A 160 -13.92 10.04 3.49
CA LEU A 160 -14.58 10.98 2.58
C LEU A 160 -14.82 12.36 3.22
N GLU A 161 -14.85 12.45 4.54
CA GLU A 161 -15.00 13.71 5.28
C GLU A 161 -13.68 14.46 5.41
N ILE A 162 -12.55 13.88 5.00
CA ILE A 162 -11.22 14.50 5.13
C ILE A 162 -10.85 15.26 3.85
N ARG A 163 -10.62 16.56 3.99
CA ARG A 163 -10.14 17.44 2.92
C ARG A 163 -8.67 17.77 3.12
N ARG A 164 -7.81 17.21 2.26
CA ARG A 164 -6.36 17.44 2.31
C ARG A 164 -6.02 18.84 1.81
N THR A 165 -5.25 19.59 2.61
CA THR A 165 -4.82 20.95 2.29
C THR A 165 -3.38 20.98 1.77
N CYS A 166 -2.45 20.33 2.49
CA CYS A 166 -1.07 20.20 2.07
C CYS A 166 -0.41 18.95 2.68
N GLU A 167 0.55 18.37 1.97
CA GLU A 167 1.38 17.28 2.48
C GLU A 167 2.53 17.86 3.32
N LEU A 168 2.67 17.39 4.56
CA LEU A 168 3.73 17.79 5.50
C LEU A 168 4.96 16.89 5.35
N SER A 169 4.71 15.60 5.13
CA SER A 169 5.71 14.57 4.81
C SER A 169 5.00 13.39 4.12
N PRO A 170 5.72 12.42 3.52
CA PRO A 170 5.08 11.26 2.90
C PRO A 170 4.09 10.57 3.84
N GLY A 171 2.82 10.54 3.44
CA GLY A 171 1.74 9.94 4.23
C GLY A 171 1.23 10.80 5.40
N VAL A 172 1.66 12.04 5.54
CA VAL A 172 1.21 12.95 6.61
C VAL A 172 0.72 14.25 6.00
N HIS A 173 -0.56 14.56 6.22
CA HIS A 173 -1.24 15.66 5.58
C HIS A 173 -1.81 16.61 6.62
N LYS A 174 -1.74 17.91 6.35
CA LYS A 174 -2.59 18.89 7.01
C LYS A 174 -3.97 18.86 6.36
N VAL A 175 -5.03 18.78 7.15
CA VAL A 175 -6.40 18.57 6.65
C VAL A 175 -7.43 19.44 7.36
N HIS A 176 -8.57 19.62 6.71
CA HIS A 176 -9.82 20.06 7.31
C HIS A 176 -10.85 18.94 7.29
N LEU A 177 -11.81 19.01 8.20
CA LEU A 177 -12.96 18.13 8.21
C LEU A 177 -14.14 18.79 7.49
N GLU A 178 -14.84 18.02 6.68
CA GLU A 178 -16.06 18.47 6.02
C GLU A 178 -17.15 18.78 7.04
N GLY A 179 -17.77 19.96 6.92
CA GLY A 179 -18.82 20.39 7.84
C GLY A 179 -18.31 20.94 9.18
N ASP A 180 -17.00 20.98 9.41
CA ASP A 180 -16.43 21.65 10.58
C ASP A 180 -16.63 23.17 10.49
N LYS A 181 -17.48 23.69 11.38
CA LYS A 181 -17.83 25.13 11.44
C LYS A 181 -16.71 26.00 11.98
N LEU A 182 -15.76 25.40 12.70
CA LEU A 182 -14.65 26.12 13.32
C LEU A 182 -13.43 26.19 12.39
N GLU A 183 -13.49 25.54 11.23
CA GLU A 183 -12.40 25.43 10.26
C GLU A 183 -11.06 25.04 10.91
N LEU A 184 -11.13 24.15 11.90
CA LEU A 184 -9.94 23.70 12.61
C LEU A 184 -9.05 22.91 11.66
N LEU A 185 -7.75 23.01 11.94
CA LEU A 185 -6.73 22.26 11.23
C LEU A 185 -6.38 21.01 12.03
N TYR A 186 -6.20 19.93 11.30
CA TYR A 186 -5.80 18.64 11.84
C TYR A 186 -4.64 18.06 11.07
N VAL A 187 -4.01 17.04 11.65
CA VAL A 187 -3.01 16.22 10.96
C VAL A 187 -3.60 14.84 10.68
N TYR A 188 -3.72 14.49 9.41
CA TYR A 188 -4.09 13.16 8.97
C TYR A 188 -2.83 12.37 8.60
N LYS A 189 -2.55 11.32 9.36
CA LYS A 189 -1.53 10.33 9.04
C LYS A 189 -2.21 9.18 8.30
N GLU A 190 -1.94 9.05 7.01
CA GLU A 190 -2.50 8.00 6.16
C GLU A 190 -1.60 6.76 6.12
N VAL A 191 -2.18 5.64 5.73
CA VAL A 191 -1.42 4.47 5.28
C VAL A 191 -0.76 4.83 3.94
N ASP A 192 0.51 5.22 3.96
CA ASP A 192 1.25 5.60 2.74
C ASP A 192 1.53 4.39 1.85
N SER A 193 0.65 4.15 0.87
CA SER A 193 0.81 3.07 -0.12
C SER A 193 2.15 3.03 -0.85
N ARG A 194 2.92 4.13 -0.89
CA ARG A 194 4.23 4.19 -1.57
C ARG A 194 5.37 3.65 -0.73
N LEU A 195 5.31 3.85 0.58
CA LEU A 195 6.33 3.42 1.55
C LEU A 195 5.89 2.23 2.40
N TYR A 196 4.62 1.84 2.28
CA TYR A 196 4.01 0.79 3.07
C TYR A 196 4.66 -0.58 2.85
N ILE A 197 4.91 -1.24 3.96
CA ILE A 197 5.30 -2.65 4.05
C ILE A 197 4.17 -3.39 4.78
N PRO A 198 3.80 -4.63 4.41
CA PRO A 198 2.72 -5.39 5.07
C PRO A 198 2.77 -5.49 6.60
N ARG A 199 3.95 -5.35 7.22
CA ARG A 199 4.12 -5.34 8.68
C ARG A 199 3.65 -4.02 9.31
N ASP A 200 3.54 -2.96 8.51
CA ASP A 200 3.16 -1.62 8.97
C ASP A 200 1.70 -1.57 9.45
N SER A 201 0.84 -2.51 9.07
CA SER A 201 -0.51 -2.61 9.66
C SER A 201 -0.46 -2.82 11.16
N GLN A 202 0.45 -3.69 11.63
CA GLN A 202 0.64 -3.96 13.05
C GLN A 202 1.22 -2.72 13.76
N VAL A 203 2.09 -1.99 13.08
CA VAL A 203 2.65 -0.72 13.58
C VAL A 203 1.55 0.32 13.72
N LEU A 204 0.65 0.43 12.74
CA LEU A 204 -0.48 1.36 12.76
C LEU A 204 -1.49 1.01 13.87
N GLU A 205 -1.84 -0.27 14.01
CA GLU A 205 -2.72 -0.74 15.10
C GLU A 205 -2.09 -0.43 16.48
N GLN A 206 -0.78 -0.69 16.64
CA GLN A 206 -0.06 -0.37 17.86
C GLN A 206 0.03 1.12 18.12
N GLU A 207 0.23 1.94 17.08
CA GLU A 207 0.25 3.40 17.19
C GLU A 207 -1.11 3.93 17.64
N LEU A 208 -2.20 3.43 17.06
CA LEU A 208 -3.56 3.77 17.47
C LEU A 208 -3.82 3.40 18.95
N GLN A 209 -3.40 2.21 19.38
CA GLN A 209 -3.52 1.77 20.78
C GLN A 209 -2.68 2.62 21.74
N ASN A 210 -1.48 3.01 21.35
CA ASN A 210 -0.65 3.88 22.18
C ASN A 210 -1.30 5.27 22.31
N LEU A 211 -1.80 5.84 21.21
CA LEU A 211 -2.48 7.13 21.24
C LEU A 211 -3.78 7.10 22.05
N GLN A 212 -4.48 5.96 22.06
CA GLN A 212 -5.60 5.71 22.98
C GLN A 212 -5.16 5.75 24.43
N LEU A 213 -4.10 5.01 24.75
CA LEU A 213 -3.58 4.88 26.10
C LEU A 213 -3.14 6.22 26.70
N PHE A 214 -2.59 7.12 25.88
CA PHE A 214 -2.10 8.43 26.30
C PHE A 214 -3.07 9.58 25.99
N HIS A 215 -4.35 9.28 25.79
CA HIS A 215 -5.36 10.30 25.60
C HIS A 215 -5.46 11.20 26.84
N GLY A 216 -5.35 12.51 26.64
CA GLY A 216 -5.33 13.52 27.70
C GLY A 216 -3.97 13.79 28.34
N GLU A 217 -2.92 13.05 27.98
CA GLU A 217 -1.58 13.24 28.55
C GLU A 217 -0.89 14.48 27.96
N GLU A 218 -0.57 15.45 28.82
CA GLU A 218 0.16 16.65 28.41
C GLU A 218 1.57 16.31 27.90
N GLY A 219 1.94 16.85 26.74
CA GLY A 219 3.25 16.60 26.13
C GLY A 219 3.30 15.38 25.20
N ILE A 220 2.17 14.70 25.00
CA ILE A 220 1.97 13.70 23.95
C ILE A 220 0.91 14.24 22.99
N VAL A 221 1.12 14.03 21.68
CA VAL A 221 0.16 14.46 20.65
C VAL A 221 -1.18 13.76 20.84
N GLN A 222 -2.26 14.54 20.77
CA GLN A 222 -3.60 14.02 21.00
C GLN A 222 -4.24 13.47 19.74
N ILE A 223 -4.84 12.28 19.90
CA ILE A 223 -5.70 11.68 18.89
C ILE A 223 -7.08 12.34 18.91
N ILE A 224 -7.56 12.67 17.72
CA ILE A 224 -8.89 13.23 17.51
C ILE A 224 -9.85 12.14 17.06
N ALA A 225 -9.43 11.31 16.10
CA ALA A 225 -10.26 10.23 15.58
C ALA A 225 -9.43 9.15 14.88
N ALA A 226 -9.99 7.95 14.80
CA ALA A 226 -9.57 6.94 13.84
C ALA A 226 -10.21 7.25 12.48
N VAL A 227 -9.42 7.20 11.40
CA VAL A 227 -9.92 7.43 10.04
C VAL A 227 -10.24 6.10 9.40
N ILE A 228 -11.50 5.92 9.00
CA ILE A 228 -12.02 4.66 8.50
C ILE A 228 -12.58 4.79 7.09
N SER A 229 -12.67 3.68 6.38
CA SER A 229 -13.41 3.59 5.11
C SER A 229 -13.89 2.17 4.87
N LYS A 230 -14.68 1.95 3.82
CA LYS A 230 -14.81 0.61 3.22
C LYS A 230 -13.45 0.11 2.73
N ASN A 231 -13.22 -1.20 2.76
CA ASN A 231 -12.00 -1.81 2.21
C ASN A 231 -11.79 -1.35 0.74
N PRO A 232 -10.64 -0.73 0.40
CA PRO A 232 -10.34 -0.29 -0.96
C PRO A 232 -10.30 -1.42 -2.01
N TYR A 233 -10.14 -2.66 -1.57
CA TYR A 233 -10.14 -3.84 -2.44
C TYR A 233 -11.47 -4.60 -2.45
N GLN A 234 -12.53 -3.99 -1.89
CA GLN A 234 -13.84 -4.62 -1.78
C GLN A 234 -14.36 -5.11 -3.13
N THR A 235 -14.71 -6.38 -3.20
CA THR A 235 -15.06 -7.02 -4.47
C THR A 235 -16.46 -6.69 -4.96
N THR A 236 -17.43 -6.54 -4.05
CA THR A 236 -18.81 -6.17 -4.42
C THR A 236 -19.13 -4.82 -3.80
N PRO A 237 -19.04 -3.72 -4.58
CA PRO A 237 -19.32 -2.39 -4.08
C PRO A 237 -20.78 -2.28 -3.61
N GLY A 238 -20.99 -1.73 -2.42
CA GLY A 238 -22.34 -1.41 -1.94
C GLY A 238 -23.08 -2.53 -1.19
N THR A 239 -22.45 -3.69 -0.98
CA THR A 239 -22.96 -4.64 0.03
C THR A 239 -22.65 -4.06 1.41
N ASP A 240 -23.67 -3.84 2.24
CA ASP A 240 -23.55 -3.39 3.64
C ASP A 240 -23.05 -4.53 4.54
N SER A 241 -21.91 -5.11 4.19
CA SER A 241 -21.15 -5.92 5.13
C SER A 241 -20.46 -4.95 6.10
N SER A 242 -21.13 -4.65 7.22
CA SER A 242 -20.59 -3.90 8.38
C SER A 242 -19.23 -4.40 8.89
N ASN A 243 -18.78 -5.56 8.41
CA ASN A 243 -17.53 -6.23 8.76
C ASN A 243 -16.34 -5.86 7.85
N GLN A 244 -16.48 -4.90 6.92
CA GLN A 244 -15.42 -4.52 5.99
C GLN A 244 -14.91 -3.09 6.13
N THR A 245 -15.25 -2.44 7.24
CA THR A 245 -14.65 -1.15 7.61
C THR A 245 -13.20 -1.37 8.02
N VAL A 246 -12.30 -0.65 7.37
CA VAL A 246 -10.86 -0.74 7.60
C VAL A 246 -10.29 0.60 8.08
N LEU A 247 -9.22 0.53 8.86
CA LEU A 247 -8.47 1.69 9.29
C LEU A 247 -7.60 2.20 8.13
N GLN A 248 -7.85 3.44 7.70
CA GLN A 248 -7.11 4.14 6.64
C GLN A 248 -6.03 5.06 7.20
N GLY A 249 -6.08 5.35 8.49
CA GLY A 249 -5.10 6.21 9.15
C GLY A 249 -5.63 6.79 10.45
N ILE A 250 -4.94 7.81 10.93
CA ILE A 250 -5.17 8.42 12.25
C ILE A 250 -5.27 9.94 12.07
N LEU A 251 -6.26 10.54 12.72
CA LEU A 251 -6.43 11.98 12.80
C LEU A 251 -5.94 12.50 14.15
N LEU A 252 -5.03 13.47 14.10
CA LEU A 252 -4.36 14.07 15.25
C LEU A 252 -4.61 15.58 15.29
N GLU A 253 -4.40 16.16 16.47
CA GLU A 253 -4.37 17.62 16.61
C GLU A 253 -3.25 18.25 15.77
N TYR A 254 -3.44 19.49 15.35
CA TYR A 254 -2.43 20.25 14.61
C TYR A 254 -1.68 21.22 15.51
N HIS A 255 -0.35 21.10 15.53
CA HIS A 255 0.54 22.06 16.18
C HIS A 255 1.11 23.05 15.14
N PRO A 256 0.66 24.32 15.13
CA PRO A 256 1.03 25.28 14.08
C PRO A 256 2.49 25.72 14.15
N LYS A 257 3.19 25.48 15.27
CA LYS A 257 4.60 25.82 15.46
C LYS A 257 5.56 24.82 14.80
N GLY A 258 5.02 23.78 14.16
CA GLY A 258 5.81 22.76 13.49
C GLY A 258 6.56 21.88 14.49
N THR A 259 7.66 21.29 14.05
CA THR A 259 8.45 20.39 14.88
C THR A 259 9.42 21.16 15.78
N LEU A 260 9.87 20.51 16.85
CA LEU A 260 10.99 21.02 17.64
C LEU A 260 12.22 21.34 16.76
N PHE A 261 12.49 20.53 15.73
CA PHE A 261 13.57 20.80 14.78
C PHE A 261 13.41 22.17 14.10
N ASP A 262 12.20 22.50 13.65
CA ASP A 262 11.92 23.79 13.01
C ASP A 262 12.10 24.96 13.99
N ALA A 263 11.64 24.78 15.24
CA ALA A 263 11.83 25.76 16.31
C ALA A 263 13.31 25.99 16.67
N LEU A 264 14.14 24.94 16.56
CA LEU A 264 15.59 25.02 16.79
C LEU A 264 16.32 25.80 15.70
N GLN A 265 15.86 25.70 14.45
CA GLN A 265 16.40 26.48 13.32
C GLN A 265 15.96 27.95 13.35
N GLY A 266 14.92 28.28 14.11
CA GLY A 266 14.41 29.64 14.26
C GLY A 266 15.35 30.59 15.04
N THR A 267 15.15 31.88 14.82
CA THR A 267 15.89 32.97 15.49
C THR A 267 15.31 33.38 16.85
N SER A 268 14.12 32.90 17.20
CA SER A 268 13.45 33.25 18.46
C SER A 268 14.18 32.71 19.70
N PRO A 269 14.05 33.37 20.87
CA PRO A 269 14.54 32.85 22.14
C PRO A 269 13.93 31.48 22.45
N LYS A 270 14.76 30.52 22.86
CA LYS A 270 14.36 29.13 23.08
C LYS A 270 14.13 28.85 24.58
N PRO A 271 12.93 28.40 24.98
CA PRO A 271 12.65 28.04 26.37
C PRO A 271 13.13 26.62 26.70
N TRP A 272 14.44 26.39 26.57
CA TRP A 272 15.07 25.06 26.66
C TRP A 272 14.67 24.24 27.89
N VAL A 273 14.63 24.88 29.06
CA VAL A 273 14.28 24.21 30.32
C VAL A 273 12.83 23.70 30.27
N LYS A 274 11.91 24.51 29.73
CA LYS A 274 10.50 24.12 29.61
C LYS A 274 10.34 22.95 28.65
N TRP A 275 11.00 23.00 27.49
CA TRP A 275 10.96 21.90 26.52
C TRP A 275 11.54 20.61 27.10
N ALA A 276 12.69 20.68 27.78
CA ALA A 276 13.31 19.51 28.40
C ALA A 276 12.40 18.88 29.46
N LEU A 277 11.73 19.69 30.30
CA LEU A 277 10.78 19.21 31.29
C LEU A 277 9.55 18.54 30.65
N GLN A 278 8.97 19.15 29.61
CA GLN A 278 7.82 18.57 28.90
C GLN A 278 8.16 17.24 28.23
N ILE A 279 9.31 17.16 27.56
CA ILE A 279 9.79 15.92 26.94
C ILE A 279 10.07 14.84 28.00
N ALA A 280 10.70 15.22 29.11
CA ALA A 280 10.98 14.28 30.20
C ALA A 280 9.70 13.72 30.83
N HIS A 281 8.67 14.55 31.02
CA HIS A 281 7.35 14.11 31.47
C HIS A 281 6.72 13.14 30.47
N GLY A 282 6.65 13.50 29.18
CA GLY A 282 6.09 12.61 28.16
C GLY A 282 6.80 11.25 28.11
N LEU A 283 8.14 11.24 28.16
CA LEU A 283 8.92 10.00 28.21
C LEU A 283 8.66 9.19 29.49
N ALA A 284 8.49 9.84 30.64
CA ALA A 284 8.15 9.16 31.88
C ALA A 284 6.78 8.47 31.77
N CYS A 285 5.77 9.15 31.20
CA CYS A 285 4.45 8.55 30.95
C CYS A 285 4.53 7.32 30.04
N LEU A 286 5.30 7.40 28.95
CA LEU A 286 5.53 6.25 28.06
C LEU A 286 6.15 5.06 28.82
N HIS A 287 7.21 5.31 29.59
CA HIS A 287 7.94 4.26 30.30
C HIS A 287 7.11 3.62 31.43
N GLN A 288 6.31 4.41 32.15
CA GLN A 288 5.39 3.88 33.17
C GLN A 288 4.36 2.90 32.58
N SER A 289 4.01 3.10 31.32
CA SER A 289 3.09 2.25 30.56
C SER A 289 3.80 1.13 29.77
N ALA A 290 5.09 0.88 30.04
CA ALA A 290 5.94 -0.09 29.34
C ALA A 290 6.03 0.12 27.80
N VAL A 291 5.77 1.33 27.31
CA VAL A 291 5.92 1.71 25.91
C VAL A 291 7.31 2.31 25.71
N THR A 292 8.06 1.79 24.74
CA THR A 292 9.37 2.34 24.37
C THR A 292 9.23 3.28 23.18
N HIS A 293 9.84 4.47 23.24
CA HIS A 293 9.91 5.39 22.12
C HIS A 293 10.97 4.92 21.11
N GLY A 294 10.66 3.88 20.33
CA GLY A 294 11.53 3.32 19.30
C GLY A 294 11.25 3.90 17.91
N SER A 295 11.74 5.10 17.61
CA SER A 295 11.65 5.65 16.25
C SER A 295 12.67 4.96 15.34
N LYS A 296 12.22 3.99 14.53
CA LYS A 296 12.89 3.67 13.26
C LYS A 296 12.25 4.53 12.19
N THR A 297 12.80 5.72 11.97
CA THR A 297 12.47 6.63 10.85
C THR A 297 11.02 7.13 10.80
N VAL A 298 10.75 8.25 11.45
CA VAL A 298 10.09 9.47 10.93
C VAL A 298 10.29 10.54 12.00
N LYS A 299 10.59 11.78 11.60
CA LYS A 299 10.74 12.94 12.50
C LYS A 299 9.48 13.04 13.39
N CYS A 300 9.63 12.83 14.69
CA CYS A 300 8.51 13.01 15.63
C CYS A 300 8.11 14.49 15.64
N CYS A 301 6.81 14.75 15.40
CA CYS A 301 6.22 16.04 15.72
C CYS A 301 6.08 16.10 17.24
N HIS A 302 6.69 17.13 17.84
CA HIS A 302 6.63 17.45 19.27
C HIS A 302 6.03 18.84 19.40
#